data_AF-A0A536SBT3-F1
#
_entry.id   AF-A0A536SBT3-F1
#
_cell.length_a   1.000
_cell.length_b   1.000
_cell.length_c   1.000
_cell.angle_alpha   90.00
_cell.angle_beta   90.00
_cell.angle_gamma   90.00
#
_symmetry.space_group_name_H-M   'P 1'
#
loop_
_entity.id
_entity.type
_entity.pdbx_description
1 polymer ?
#
loop_
_entity_poly.entity_id
_entity_poly.type
_entity_poly.pdbx_seq_one_letter_code
_entity_poly.pdbx_strand_id
1 'polypeptide(L)' 'CGCYACAHFSRSYLHHLQKVDEILGARLNTLHNLHYYQTLMKELRTAVAGRKLADYADAFREERGKFGKAG' A
#
# COMPACT_ATOMS: atom_id res chain seq x y z
N CYS A 1 -7.09 -0.98 -1.88
CA CYS A 1 -6.69 -0.83 -0.46
C CYS A 1 -7.95 -0.61 0.36
N GLY A 2 -8.13 -1.33 1.49
CA GLY A 2 -9.34 -1.29 2.32
C GLY A 2 -9.18 -0.54 3.66
N CYS A 3 -8.11 0.26 3.84
CA CYS A 3 -7.92 1.01 5.08
C CYS A 3 -8.88 2.21 5.19
N TYR A 4 -9.06 2.71 6.41
CA TYR A 4 -9.86 3.90 6.69
C TYR A 4 -9.47 5.10 5.81
N ALA A 5 -8.18 5.36 5.63
CA ALA A 5 -7.71 6.47 4.80
C ALA A 5 -8.21 6.36 3.34
N CYS A 6 -8.08 5.18 2.73
CA CYS A 6 -8.49 4.96 1.35
C CYS A 6 -10.01 4.88 1.17
N ALA A 7 -10.75 4.49 2.21
CA ALA A 7 -12.21 4.40 2.16
C ALA A 7 -12.90 5.77 2.30
N HIS A 8 -12.29 6.71 3.03
CA HIS A 8 -12.94 7.96 3.40
C HIS A 8 -12.32 9.22 2.77
N PHE A 9 -11.10 9.14 2.24
CA PHE A 9 -10.40 10.32 1.73
C PHE A 9 -9.86 10.09 0.32
N SER A 10 -9.95 11.14 -0.50
CA SER A 10 -9.40 11.11 -1.86
C SER A 10 -7.88 11.32 -1.85
N ARG A 11 -7.21 10.86 -2.91
CA ARG A 11 -5.77 11.08 -3.10
C ARG A 11 -5.41 12.56 -3.20
N SER A 12 -6.27 13.40 -3.80
CA SER A 12 -6.07 14.85 -3.87
C SER A 12 -6.15 15.51 -2.49
N TYR A 13 -7.06 15.04 -1.63
CA TYR A 13 -7.17 15.55 -0.27
C TYR A 13 -5.97 15.16 0.59
N LEU A 14 -5.50 13.90 0.51
CA LEU A 14 -4.28 13.47 1.18
C LEU A 14 -3.05 14.28 0.72
N HIS A 15 -2.95 14.55 -0.59
CA HIS A 15 -1.88 15.40 -1.13
C HIS A 15 -1.95 16.83 -0.59
N HIS A 16 -3.15 17.39 -0.49
CA HIS A 16 -3.36 18.70 0.11
C HIS A 16 -2.90 18.74 1.57
N LEU A 17 -3.33 17.78 2.41
CA LEU A 17 -2.91 17.70 3.83
C LEU A 17 -1.39 17.63 3.99
N GLN A 18 -0.73 16.86 3.12
CA GLN A 18 0.73 16.76 3.10
C GLN A 18 1.39 18.10 2.72
N LYS A 19 0.79 18.84 1.79
CA LYS A 19 1.31 20.14 1.32
C LYS A 19 1.19 21.25 2.36
N VAL A 20 0.16 21.19 3.20
CA VAL A 20 -0.06 22.17 4.28
C VAL A 20 0.52 21.72 5.63
N ASP A 21 1.30 20.64 5.64
CA ASP A 21 1.96 20.06 6.83
C ASP A 21 1.01 19.79 8.01
N GLU A 22 -0.19 19.29 7.70
CA GLU A 22 -1.22 19.03 8.70
C GLU A 22 -1.10 17.60 9.26
N ILE A 23 -1.22 17.46 10.59
CA ILE A 23 -0.93 16.22 11.33
C ILE A 23 -1.84 15.04 10.96
N LEU A 24 -3.08 15.29 10.54
CA LEU A 24 -4.00 14.28 10.00
C LEU A 24 -3.40 13.63 8.77
N GLY A 25 -2.68 14.38 7.91
CA GLY A 25 -1.97 13.83 6.77
C GLY A 25 -1.01 12.71 7.17
N ALA A 26 -0.15 12.98 8.17
CA ALA A 26 0.78 11.99 8.71
C ALA A 26 0.08 10.78 9.34
N ARG A 27 -1.03 11.01 10.07
CA ARG A 27 -1.84 9.94 10.69
C ARG A 27 -2.49 9.03 9.64
N LEU A 28 -3.12 9.61 8.62
CA LEU A 28 -3.77 8.87 7.54
C LEU A 28 -2.75 8.08 6.71
N ASN A 29 -1.58 8.65 6.47
CA ASN A 29 -0.49 7.95 5.79
C ASN A 29 0.02 6.76 6.62
N THR A 30 0.18 6.94 7.93
CA THR A 30 0.54 5.85 8.86
C THR A 30 -0.49 4.73 8.84
N LEU A 31 -1.78 5.06 8.90
CA LEU A 31 -2.87 4.07 8.81
C LEU A 31 -2.84 3.30 7.47
N HIS A 32 -2.62 4.01 6.36
CA HIS A 32 -2.48 3.39 5.05
C HIS A 32 -1.28 2.43 5.00
N ASN A 33 -0.10 2.90 5.40
CA ASN A 33 1.13 2.13 5.36
C ASN A 33 1.04 0.87 6.22
N LEU A 34 0.53 0.99 7.44
CA LEU A 34 0.40 -0.16 8.33
C LEU A 34 -0.57 -1.20 7.77
N HIS A 35 -1.70 -0.78 7.19
CA HIS A 35 -2.63 -1.71 6.54
C HIS A 35 -2.03 -2.38 5.30
N TYR A 36 -1.28 -1.62 4.50
CA TYR A 36 -0.56 -2.13 3.35
C TYR A 36 0.46 -3.21 3.76
N TYR A 37 1.33 -2.92 4.73
CA TYR A 37 2.33 -3.88 5.20
C TYR A 37 1.69 -5.11 5.84
N GLN A 38 0.60 -4.96 6.60
CA GLN A 38 -0.11 -6.12 7.16
C GLN A 38 -0.69 -7.02 6.05
N THR A 39 -1.24 -6.42 5.00
CA THR A 39 -1.77 -7.16 3.83
C THR A 39 -0.65 -7.88 3.09
N LEU A 40 0.44 -7.18 2.77
CA LEU A 40 1.63 -7.75 2.14
C LEU A 40 2.18 -8.95 2.94
N MET A 41 2.33 -8.79 4.26
CA MET A 41 2.83 -9.87 5.11
C MET A 41 1.86 -11.05 5.20
N LYS A 42 0.54 -10.81 5.13
CA LYS A 42 -0.47 -11.87 5.05
C LYS A 42 -0.33 -12.68 3.76
N GLU A 43 -0.23 -11.99 2.63
CA GLU A 43 -0.05 -12.62 1.32
C GLU A 43 1.24 -13.44 1.26
N LEU A 44 2.35 -12.90 1.77
CA LEU A 44 3.62 -13.63 1.88
C LEU A 44 3.48 -14.90 2.71
N ARG A 45 2.83 -14.84 3.88
CA ARG A 45 2.58 -16.04 4.71
C ARG A 45 1.76 -17.09 3.96
N THR A 46 0.73 -16.66 3.23
CA THR A 46 -0.08 -17.57 2.39
C THR A 46 0.75 -18.20 1.27
N ALA A 47 1.61 -17.42 0.59
CA ALA A 47 2.47 -17.91 -0.48
C ALA A 47 3.51 -18.92 0.03
N VAL A 48 4.11 -18.67 1.20
CA VAL A 48 5.02 -19.62 1.87
C VAL A 48 4.30 -20.92 2.21
N ALA A 49 3.13 -20.84 2.85
CA ALA A 49 2.34 -22.02 3.22
C ALA A 49 1.92 -22.85 1.99
N GLY A 50 1.64 -22.19 0.86
CA GLY A 50 1.30 -22.84 -0.40
C GLY A 50 2.50 -23.27 -1.26
N ARG A 51 3.74 -23.05 -0.82
CA ARG A 51 4.97 -23.24 -1.64
C ARG A 51 4.96 -22.47 -2.97
N LYS A 52 4.29 -21.32 -3.01
CA LYS A 52 4.16 -20.42 -4.19
C LYS A 52 4.86 -19.07 -4.00
N LEU A 53 5.87 -19.03 -3.13
CA LEU A 53 6.57 -17.78 -2.82
C LEU A 53 7.29 -17.18 -4.04
N ALA A 54 7.90 -18.01 -4.88
CA ALA A 54 8.60 -17.55 -6.08
C ALA A 54 7.62 -16.88 -7.07
N ASP A 55 6.53 -17.58 -7.38
CA ASP A 55 5.46 -17.07 -8.26
C ASP A 55 4.88 -15.75 -7.73
N TYR A 56 4.62 -15.67 -6.42
CA TYR A 56 4.15 -14.44 -5.78
C TYR A 56 5.16 -13.30 -5.94
N ALA A 57 6.44 -13.57 -5.71
CA ALA A 57 7.48 -12.55 -5.78
C ALA A 57 7.70 -12.02 -7.21
N ASP A 58 7.60 -12.90 -8.22
CA ASP A 58 7.70 -12.50 -9.62
C ASP A 58 6.52 -11.64 -10.04
N ALA A 59 5.29 -12.07 -9.72
CA ALA A 59 4.09 -11.29 -9.98
C ALA A 59 4.13 -9.91 -9.27
N PHE A 60 4.56 -9.89 -8.00
CA PHE A 60 4.68 -8.66 -7.22
C PHE A 60 5.69 -7.67 -7.84
N ARG A 61 6.84 -8.16 -8.31
CA ARG A 61 7.85 -7.33 -9.00
C ARG A 61 7.33 -6.80 -10.34
N GLU A 62 6.64 -7.63 -11.11
CA GLU A 62 6.08 -7.22 -12.41
C GLU A 62 5.04 -6.12 -12.24
N GLU A 63 4.11 -6.26 -11.29
CA GLU A 63 3.10 -5.26 -11.00
C GLU A 63 3.73 -3.92 -10.61
N ARG A 64 4.72 -3.92 -9.71
CA ARG A 64 5.42 -2.70 -9.26
C ARG A 64 6.30 -2.08 -10.34
N GLY A 65 6.91 -2.91 -11.20
CA GLY A 65 7.68 -2.44 -12.36
C GLY A 65 6.82 -1.69 -13.39
N LYS A 66 5.54 -2.03 -13.52
CA LYS A 66 4.58 -1.30 -14.37
C LYS A 66 4.25 0.09 -13.80
N PHE A 67 4.13 0.22 -12.48
CA PHE A 67 3.86 1.51 -11.82
C PHE A 67 5.07 2.46 -11.79
N GLY A 68 6.30 1.95 -11.75
CA GLY A 68 7.51 2.78 -11.75
C GLY A 68 7.81 3.53 -13.06
N LYS A 69 7.07 3.26 -14.14
CA LYS A 69 7.21 3.94 -15.45
C LYS A 69 6.15 5.00 -15.73
N ALA A 70 5.23 5.23 -14.79
CA ALA A 70 4.09 6.15 -14.94
C ALA A 70 4.08 7.28 -13.90
N GLY A 71 5.28 7.70 -13.45
CA GLY A 71 5.50 8.84 -12.57
C GLY A 71 6.32 9.90 -13.30
#